data_AF-A0A1I5Q3B4-F1
#
_entry.id   AF-A0A1I5Q3B4-F1
#
_cell.length_a   1.000
_cell.length_b   1.000
_cell.length_c   1.000
_cell.angle_alpha   90.00
_cell.angle_beta   90.00
_cell.angle_gamma   90.00
#
_symmetry.space_group_name_H-M   'P 1'
#
loop_
_entity.id
_entity.type
_entity.pdbx_description
1 polymer ?
#
loop_
_entity_poly.entity_id
_entity_poly.type
_entity_poly.pdbx_seq_one_letter_code
_entity_poly.pdbx_strand_id
1 'polypeptide(L)'
;MKLSLTQAVAVASFAMLAAAGAKAESYDGVHQAVSAKTRAEINEEAVRAAAAPNQNVTRGSRGPETVARSTDRASVAAEAVRTAAAPDQNVSSGSRVNSKVISTLQNPVDARAAASRDASKL
;
A
#
# COMPACT_ATOMS: atom_id res chain seq x y z
N MET A 1 -50.64 -47.10 45.78
CA MET A 1 -49.38 -46.41 46.11
C MET A 1 -49.73 -44.94 46.37
N LYS A 2 -49.58 -44.42 47.59
CA LYS A 2 -49.88 -43.00 47.88
C LYS A 2 -48.58 -42.21 47.74
N LEU A 3 -48.53 -41.27 46.81
CA LEU A 3 -47.38 -40.37 46.69
C LEU A 3 -47.35 -39.43 47.89
N SER A 4 -46.19 -39.30 48.54
CA SER A 4 -46.00 -38.25 49.56
C SER A 4 -45.88 -36.89 48.89
N LEU A 5 -46.18 -35.82 49.63
CA LEU A 5 -46.07 -34.44 49.13
C LEU A 5 -44.66 -34.15 48.57
N THR A 6 -43.62 -34.67 49.24
CA THR A 6 -42.22 -34.52 48.80
C THR A 6 -41.96 -35.22 47.46
N GLN A 7 -42.55 -36.40 47.24
CA GLN A 7 -42.45 -37.10 45.97
C GLN A 7 -43.21 -36.36 44.87
N ALA A 8 -44.37 -35.79 45.17
CA ALA A 8 -45.14 -35.00 44.21
C ALA A 8 -44.37 -33.74 43.77
N VAL A 9 -43.74 -33.04 44.73
CA VAL A 9 -42.90 -31.88 44.44
C VAL A 9 -41.67 -32.29 43.63
N ALA A 10 -40.97 -33.37 44.00
CA ALA A 10 -39.78 -33.82 43.26
C ALA A 10 -40.10 -34.18 41.81
N VAL A 11 -41.21 -34.90 41.57
CA VAL A 11 -41.65 -35.27 40.22
C VAL A 11 -42.08 -34.03 39.43
N ALA A 12 -42.80 -33.10 40.03
CA ALA A 12 -43.21 -31.85 39.37
C ALA A 12 -42.00 -30.99 39.00
N SER A 13 -41.03 -30.84 39.91
CA SER A 13 -39.79 -30.09 39.67
C SER A 13 -38.96 -30.74 38.56
N PHE A 14 -38.86 -32.07 38.55
CA PHE A 14 -38.14 -32.79 37.51
C PHE A 14 -38.84 -32.68 36.15
N ALA A 15 -40.17 -32.74 36.12
CA ALA A 15 -40.95 -32.53 34.90
C ALA A 15 -40.79 -31.11 34.33
N MET A 16 -40.77 -30.08 35.20
CA MET A 16 -40.51 -28.70 34.78
C MET A 16 -39.08 -28.51 34.26
N LEU A 17 -38.08 -29.12 34.89
CA LEU A 17 -36.69 -29.06 34.44
C LEU A 17 -36.49 -29.77 33.09
N ALA A 18 -37.15 -30.92 32.89
CA ALA A 18 -37.14 -31.63 31.62
C ALA A 18 -37.82 -30.83 30.50
N ALA A 19 -38.93 -30.15 30.79
CA ALA A 19 -39.62 -29.29 29.84
C ALA A 19 -38.78 -28.05 29.42
N ALA A 20 -37.91 -27.55 30.31
CA ALA A 20 -37.01 -26.44 30.02
C ALA A 20 -35.79 -26.85 29.16
N GLY A 21 -35.38 -28.13 29.20
CA GLY A 21 -34.21 -28.65 28.49
C GLY A 21 -34.45 -29.01 27.02
N ALA A 22 -35.72 -29.16 26.60
CA ALA A 22 -36.08 -29.44 25.21
C ALA A 22 -36.15 -28.16 24.37
N LYS A 23 -35.03 -27.42 24.29
CA LYS A 23 -34.84 -26.33 23.33
C LYS A 23 -34.08 -26.91 22.13
N ALA A 24 -34.81 -27.32 21.10
CA ALA A 24 -34.20 -27.48 19.79
C ALA A 24 -33.74 -26.08 19.33
N GLU A 25 -32.48 -25.94 18.93
CA GLU A 25 -32.02 -24.73 18.25
C GLU A 25 -32.94 -24.51 17.04
N SER A 26 -33.49 -23.29 16.90
CA SER A 26 -34.28 -22.99 15.70
C SER A 26 -33.35 -23.03 14.51
N TYR A 27 -33.58 -23.98 13.62
CA TYR A 27 -32.92 -24.02 12.33
C TYR A 27 -33.54 -22.93 11.45
N ASP A 28 -32.83 -21.81 11.29
CA ASP A 28 -33.25 -20.66 10.46
C ASP A 28 -33.22 -20.94 8.94
N GLY A 29 -32.98 -22.19 8.54
CA GLY A 29 -32.82 -22.56 7.14
C GLY A 29 -31.45 -22.17 6.57
N VAL A 30 -31.31 -22.34 5.26
CA VAL A 30 -30.14 -21.83 4.53
C VAL A 30 -30.37 -20.34 4.27
N HIS A 31 -29.52 -19.49 4.86
CA HIS A 31 -29.53 -18.06 4.54
C HIS A 31 -29.21 -17.87 3.06
N GLN A 32 -30.13 -17.25 2.33
CA GLN A 32 -29.92 -16.91 0.93
C GLN A 32 -28.78 -15.90 0.82
N ALA A 33 -27.79 -16.20 -0.01
CA ALA A 33 -26.77 -15.24 -0.37
C ALA A 33 -27.41 -14.12 -1.20
N VAL A 34 -27.72 -12.99 -0.57
CA VAL A 34 -28.11 -11.78 -1.29
C VAL A 34 -26.88 -11.27 -2.03
N SER A 35 -26.88 -11.40 -3.35
CA SER A 35 -25.83 -10.81 -4.18
C SER A 35 -25.97 -9.29 -4.13
N ALA A 36 -24.90 -8.60 -3.73
CA ALA A 36 -24.90 -7.13 -3.62
C ALA A 36 -25.10 -6.42 -4.98
N LYS A 37 -24.94 -7.14 -6.09
CA LYS A 37 -25.15 -6.66 -7.45
C LYS A 37 -26.03 -7.62 -8.23
N THR A 38 -26.91 -7.07 -9.05
CA THR A 38 -27.66 -7.80 -10.06
C THR A 38 -26.74 -8.29 -11.18
N ARG A 39 -27.17 -9.31 -11.93
CA ARG A 39 -26.43 -9.78 -13.11
C ARG A 39 -26.25 -8.69 -14.16
N ALA A 40 -27.19 -7.76 -14.27
CA ALA A 40 -27.11 -6.63 -15.19
C ALA A 40 -25.97 -5.68 -14.79
N GLU A 41 -25.88 -5.31 -13.51
CA GLU A 41 -24.79 -4.46 -13.01
C GLU A 41 -23.41 -5.10 -13.17
N ILE A 42 -23.32 -6.43 -12.95
CA ILE A 42 -22.08 -7.18 -13.20
C ILE A 42 -21.72 -7.15 -14.69
N ASN A 43 -22.70 -7.31 -15.58
CA ASN A 43 -22.48 -7.28 -17.02
C ASN A 43 -22.00 -5.90 -17.49
N GLU A 44 -22.62 -4.82 -17.00
CA GLU A 44 -22.21 -3.45 -17.32
C GLU A 44 -20.78 -3.16 -16.85
N GLU A 45 -20.42 -3.60 -15.65
CA GLU A 45 -19.07 -3.46 -15.13
C GLU A 45 -18.06 -4.30 -15.92
N ALA A 46 -18.41 -5.52 -16.29
CA ALA A 46 -17.58 -6.39 -17.12
C ALA A 46 -17.32 -5.80 -18.50
N VAL A 47 -18.35 -5.25 -19.16
CA VAL A 47 -18.21 -4.56 -20.46
C VAL A 47 -17.31 -3.33 -20.32
N ARG A 48 -17.49 -2.52 -19.28
CA ARG A 48 -16.66 -1.35 -19.01
C ARG A 48 -15.19 -1.73 -18.79
N ALA A 49 -14.94 -2.79 -18.02
CA ALA A 49 -13.59 -3.29 -17.74
C ALA A 49 -12.94 -3.89 -19.00
N ALA A 50 -13.71 -4.59 -19.84
CA ALA A 50 -13.23 -5.15 -21.10
C ALA A 50 -12.93 -4.05 -22.14
N ALA A 51 -13.67 -2.95 -22.12
CA ALA A 51 -13.44 -1.78 -22.98
C ALA A 51 -12.29 -0.88 -22.48
N ALA A 52 -11.69 -1.17 -21.31
CA ALA A 52 -10.64 -0.35 -20.76
C ALA A 52 -9.38 -0.39 -21.65
N PRO A 53 -8.73 0.76 -21.89
CA PRO A 53 -7.47 0.79 -22.64
C PRO A 53 -6.41 -0.08 -21.97
N ASN A 54 -5.61 -0.76 -22.79
CA ASN A 54 -4.50 -1.61 -22.34
C ASN A 54 -4.91 -2.77 -21.41
N GLN A 55 -6.18 -3.18 -21.44
CA GLN A 55 -6.63 -4.39 -20.77
C GLN A 55 -5.98 -5.60 -21.46
N ASN A 56 -5.22 -6.39 -20.71
CA ASN A 56 -4.51 -7.60 -21.16
C ASN A 56 -3.28 -7.41 -22.07
N VAL A 57 -2.71 -6.21 -22.16
CA VAL A 57 -1.44 -6.01 -22.88
C VAL A 57 -0.28 -5.82 -21.89
N THR A 58 0.85 -6.45 -22.18
CA THR A 58 2.09 -6.28 -21.41
C THR A 58 2.61 -4.85 -21.54
N ARG A 59 3.40 -4.39 -20.57
CA ARG A 59 3.92 -3.01 -20.53
C ARG A 59 4.61 -2.61 -21.84
N GLY A 60 5.37 -3.51 -22.46
CA GLY A 60 6.09 -3.25 -23.72
C GLY A 60 5.20 -2.99 -24.94
N SER A 61 3.95 -3.46 -24.92
CA SER A 61 3.00 -3.29 -26.03
C SER A 61 2.19 -1.98 -25.94
N ARG A 62 2.35 -1.19 -24.87
CA ARG A 62 1.58 0.03 -24.60
C ARG A 62 2.16 1.30 -25.24
N GLY A 63 3.21 1.15 -26.06
CA GLY A 63 3.99 2.27 -26.57
C GLY A 63 4.89 2.90 -25.50
N PRO A 64 5.69 3.93 -25.86
CA PRO A 64 6.56 4.61 -24.90
C PRO A 64 5.73 5.32 -23.83
N GLU A 65 5.96 4.98 -22.57
CA GLU A 65 5.33 5.66 -21.44
C GLU A 65 5.83 7.10 -21.34
N THR A 66 4.93 8.03 -21.06
CA THR A 66 5.30 9.41 -20.78
C THR A 66 6.10 9.47 -19.48
N VAL A 67 7.39 9.75 -19.57
CA VAL A 67 8.21 10.06 -18.41
C VAL A 67 7.84 11.47 -17.95
N ALA A 68 7.12 11.59 -16.82
CA ALA A 68 6.55 12.85 -16.34
C ALA A 68 7.56 13.96 -16.00
N ARG A 69 8.87 13.67 -16.05
CA ARG A 69 9.96 14.60 -15.75
C ARG A 69 11.06 14.44 -16.79
N SER A 70 11.15 15.39 -17.71
CA SER A 70 12.36 15.63 -18.50
C SER A 70 13.11 16.81 -17.88
N THR A 71 14.26 16.54 -17.26
CA THR A 71 15.22 17.59 -16.90
C THR A 71 16.09 17.91 -18.13
N ASP A 72 16.47 19.17 -18.31
CA ASP A 72 17.37 19.56 -19.41
C ASP A 72 18.70 18.80 -19.34
N ARG A 73 19.18 18.30 -20.49
CA ARG A 73 20.40 17.48 -20.54
C ARG A 73 21.63 18.25 -20.06
N ALA A 74 21.74 19.54 -20.37
CA ALA A 74 22.90 20.33 -19.95
C ALA A 74 22.91 20.51 -18.43
N SER A 75 21.74 20.67 -17.80
CA SER A 75 21.64 20.72 -16.34
C SER A 75 22.05 19.41 -15.66
N VAL A 76 21.64 18.25 -16.20
CA VAL A 76 22.08 16.92 -15.71
C VAL A 76 23.59 16.77 -15.85
N ALA A 77 24.15 17.14 -17.00
CA ALA A 77 25.58 17.06 -17.22
C ALA A 77 26.37 17.96 -16.25
N ALA A 78 25.89 19.19 -16.02
CA ALA A 78 26.51 20.11 -15.08
C ALA A 78 26.46 19.59 -13.63
N GLU A 79 25.35 18.97 -13.22
CA GLU A 79 25.22 18.34 -11.91
C GLU A 79 26.13 17.13 -11.74
N ALA A 80 26.24 16.28 -12.76
CA ALA A 80 27.13 15.13 -12.78
C ALA A 80 28.60 15.57 -12.63
N VAL A 81 29.02 16.58 -13.41
CA VAL A 81 30.38 17.14 -13.31
C VAL A 81 30.64 17.74 -11.93
N ARG A 82 29.69 18.50 -11.38
CA ARG A 82 29.82 19.08 -10.03
C ARG A 82 29.96 18.00 -8.96
N THR A 83 29.15 16.95 -9.05
CA THR A 83 29.18 15.82 -8.12
C THR A 83 30.51 15.07 -8.22
N ALA A 84 30.95 14.72 -9.43
CA ALA A 84 32.21 14.02 -9.66
C ALA A 84 33.45 14.82 -9.25
N ALA A 85 33.35 16.15 -9.21
CA ALA A 85 34.42 17.03 -8.76
C ALA A 85 34.37 17.35 -7.26
N ALA A 86 33.43 16.76 -6.50
CA ALA A 86 33.31 17.08 -5.08
C ALA A 86 34.60 16.74 -4.31
N PRO A 87 35.00 17.55 -3.31
CA PRO A 87 36.23 17.30 -2.55
C PRO A 87 36.28 15.95 -1.84
N ASP A 88 35.11 15.44 -1.43
CA ASP A 88 35.00 14.22 -0.63
C ASP A 88 34.68 12.95 -1.46
N GLN A 89 34.97 12.94 -2.77
CA GLN A 89 34.66 11.79 -3.63
C GLN A 89 35.33 10.47 -3.19
N ASN A 90 36.42 10.55 -2.44
CA ASN A 90 37.16 9.40 -1.92
C ASN A 90 36.79 9.07 -0.46
N VAL A 91 35.81 9.74 0.14
CA VAL A 91 35.37 9.52 1.51
C VAL A 91 34.14 8.62 1.51
N SER A 92 34.23 7.47 2.19
CA SER A 92 33.09 6.58 2.36
C SER A 92 32.14 7.09 3.45
N SER A 93 30.84 6.81 3.31
CA SER A 93 29.81 7.20 4.28
C SER A 93 30.12 6.68 5.69
N GLY A 94 30.63 5.45 5.81
CA GLY A 94 31.01 4.83 7.08
C GLY A 94 32.14 5.56 7.84
N SER A 95 32.86 6.46 7.18
CA SER A 95 33.90 7.28 7.81
C SER A 95 33.34 8.44 8.66
N ARG A 96 32.01 8.67 8.67
CA ARG A 96 31.41 9.87 9.28
C ARG A 96 30.22 9.56 10.18
N VAL A 97 30.00 10.45 11.15
CA VAL A 97 28.85 10.38 12.07
C VAL A 97 27.55 10.34 11.25
N ASN A 98 26.64 9.44 11.64
CA ASN A 98 25.37 9.18 10.94
C ASN A 98 25.49 8.74 9.48
N SER A 99 26.64 8.17 9.07
CA SER A 99 26.87 7.68 7.71
C SER A 99 26.68 8.75 6.62
N LYS A 100 26.92 10.04 6.94
CA LYS A 100 26.67 11.15 6.03
C LYS A 100 27.94 11.96 5.74
N VAL A 101 28.28 12.06 4.46
CA VAL A 101 29.34 12.94 3.95
C VAL A 101 28.78 14.35 3.79
N ILE A 102 29.24 15.27 4.64
CA ILE A 102 28.94 16.70 4.57
C ILE A 102 30.26 17.41 4.32
N SER A 103 30.44 17.90 3.09
CA SER A 103 31.63 18.67 2.74
C SER A 103 31.64 19.98 3.50
N THR A 104 32.79 20.29 4.11
CA THR A 104 33.11 21.62 4.64
C THR A 104 33.97 22.43 3.65
N LEU A 105 34.35 21.82 2.52
CA LEU A 105 35.21 22.40 1.50
C LEU A 105 34.38 22.90 0.30
N GLN A 106 34.84 24.00 -0.29
CA GLN A 106 34.24 24.58 -1.51
C GLN A 106 34.41 23.61 -2.69
N ASN A 107 33.35 23.42 -3.49
CA ASN A 107 33.47 22.60 -4.69
C ASN A 107 34.36 23.31 -5.74
N PRO A 108 35.34 22.62 -6.33
CA PRO A 108 36.27 23.21 -7.29
C PRO A 108 35.59 23.69 -8.57
N VAL A 109 34.46 23.11 -8.99
CA VAL A 109 33.68 23.60 -10.15
C VAL A 109 33.11 24.98 -9.87
N ASP A 110 32.58 25.20 -8.67
CA ASP A 110 32.02 26.49 -8.27
C ASP A 110 33.12 27.54 -8.09
N ALA A 111 34.27 27.14 -7.54
CA ALA A 111 35.44 28.02 -7.40
C ALA A 111 35.99 28.47 -8.76
N ARG A 112 36.11 27.54 -9.74
CA ARG A 112 36.52 27.86 -11.11
C ARG A 112 35.51 28.78 -11.80
N ALA A 113 34.22 28.50 -11.64
CA ALA A 113 33.17 29.35 -12.20
C ALA A 113 33.15 30.77 -11.60
N ALA A 114 33.51 30.93 -10.33
CA ALA A 114 33.69 32.25 -9.71
C ALA A 114 34.91 32.98 -10.29
N ALA A 115 36.05 32.31 -10.38
CA ALA A 115 37.29 32.88 -10.94
C ALA A 115 37.12 33.34 -12.39
N SER A 116 36.45 32.55 -13.25
CA SER A 116 36.18 32.93 -14.64
C SER A 116 35.25 34.15 -14.75
N ARG A 117 34.29 34.28 -13.82
CA ARG A 117 33.38 35.43 -13.77
C ARG A 117 34.12 36.71 -13.39
N ASP A 118 35.05 36.63 -12.45
CA ASP A 118 35.82 37.81 -12.03
C ASP A 118 36.88 38.21 -13.07
N ALA A 119 37.49 37.23 -13.75
CA ALA A 119 38.37 37.51 -14.89
C ALA A 119 37.66 38.18 -16.07
N SER A 120 36.36 37.94 -16.25
CA SER A 120 35.55 38.57 -17.32
C SER A 120 35.09 39.99 -16.98
N LYS A 121 35.35 40.49 -15.76
CA LYS A 121 35.00 41.86 -15.32
C LYS A 121 36.19 42.83 -15.41
N LEU A 122 37.37 42.34 -15.75
CA LEU A 122 38.60 43.12 -15.96
C LEU A 122 38.77 43.40 -17.45
#